data_AF-A0A8T1EWL5-F1
#
_entry.id   AF-A0A8T1EWL5-F1
#
_cell.length_a   1.000
_cell.length_b   1.000
_cell.length_c   1.000
_cell.angle_alpha   90.00
_cell.angle_beta   90.00
_cell.angle_gamma   90.00
#
_symmetry.space_group_name_H-M   'P 1'
#
loop_
_entity.id
_entity.type
_entity.pdbx_description
1 polymer ?
#
loop_
_entity_poly.entity_id
_entity_poly.type
_entity_poly.pdbx_seq_one_letter_code
_entity_poly.pdbx_strand_id
1 'polypeptide(L)'
;MDAIAERSPGNEYLSLVMMQISDIDDVKNGLLLFKPLEHAFDYFQISFIRDDTDAFRLKLFDPDIRDTRLIDLTDRNGNQVLSAEQIGVLFNSVSLAKKRCHFDVQTTFGDVDGSTLTFTGLERPFYRCLNLQARVARMIALKKHWIDASYDFPDFWSEVSLDDKMEMFHRSIFNADATV
;
A
#
# COMPACT_ATOMS: atom_id res chain seq x y z
N MET A 1 -10.33 -12.25 48.37
CA MET A 1 -8.86 -12.26 48.22
C MET A 1 -8.51 -13.73 48.14
N ASP A 2 -8.29 -14.32 46.97
CA ASP A 2 -7.38 -13.86 45.92
C ASP A 2 -7.95 -13.96 44.50
N ALA A 3 -7.52 -13.01 43.67
CA ALA A 3 -7.83 -12.94 42.25
C ALA A 3 -6.98 -13.93 41.47
N ILE A 4 -7.64 -14.75 40.65
CA ILE A 4 -6.98 -15.54 39.60
C ILE A 4 -6.50 -14.54 38.56
N ALA A 5 -5.18 -14.41 38.42
CA ALA A 5 -4.57 -13.63 37.35
C ALA A 5 -4.94 -14.25 36.01
N GLU A 6 -5.84 -13.60 35.26
CA GLU A 6 -6.13 -13.94 33.88
C GLU A 6 -4.87 -13.70 33.03
N ARG A 7 -4.28 -14.80 32.55
CA ARG A 7 -3.28 -14.77 31.49
C ARG A 7 -3.93 -14.16 30.24
N SER A 8 -3.41 -13.02 29.80
CA SER A 8 -3.68 -12.46 28.48
C SER A 8 -3.47 -13.55 27.42
N PRO A 9 -4.42 -13.79 26.49
CA PRO A 9 -4.20 -14.72 25.40
C PRO A 9 -3.05 -14.18 24.54
N GLY A 10 -1.96 -14.94 24.43
CA GLY A 10 -0.74 -14.52 23.72
C GLY A 10 -0.94 -14.40 22.21
N ASN A 11 0.03 -13.80 21.52
CA ASN A 11 0.02 -13.55 20.06
C ASN A 11 -0.33 -14.78 19.20
N GLU A 12 -0.13 -16.00 19.69
CA GLU A 12 -0.55 -17.24 19.02
C GLU A 12 -2.09 -17.35 18.87
N TYR A 13 -2.86 -16.78 19.80
CA TYR A 13 -4.32 -16.72 19.73
C TYR A 13 -4.80 -15.73 18.66
N LEU A 14 -4.14 -14.58 18.52
CA LEU A 14 -4.41 -13.59 17.47
C LEU A 14 -4.05 -14.13 16.07
N SER A 15 -2.95 -14.88 15.96
CA SER A 15 -2.59 -15.58 14.72
C SER A 15 -3.61 -16.67 14.36
N LEU A 16 -4.11 -17.42 15.34
CA LEU A 16 -5.15 -18.45 15.14
C LEU A 16 -6.49 -17.83 14.69
N VAL A 17 -6.85 -16.67 15.25
CA VAL A 17 -8.05 -15.91 14.87
C VAL A 17 -7.89 -15.27 13.48
N MET A 18 -6.69 -14.78 13.14
CA MET A 18 -6.39 -14.23 11.81
C MET A 18 -6.36 -15.29 10.71
N MET A 19 -5.96 -16.54 11.03
CA MET A 19 -6.04 -17.68 10.10
C MET A 19 -7.48 -18.19 9.88
N GLN A 20 -8.45 -17.79 10.72
CA GLN A 20 -9.86 -18.15 10.58
C GLN A 20 -10.65 -17.12 9.75
N ILE A 21 -10.04 -16.00 9.37
CA ILE A 21 -10.64 -15.02 8.44
C ILE A 21 -10.56 -15.63 7.04
N SER A 22 -11.72 -16.05 6.54
CA SER A 22 -11.83 -16.96 5.39
C SER A 22 -11.49 -16.35 4.04
N ASP A 23 -11.06 -15.09 3.97
CA ASP A 23 -10.63 -14.49 2.70
C ASP A 23 -9.71 -13.27 2.91
N ILE A 24 -8.40 -13.52 2.95
CA ILE A 24 -7.38 -12.45 2.85
C ILE A 24 -7.20 -11.97 1.39
N ASP A 25 -7.79 -12.70 0.43
CA ASP A 25 -7.78 -12.40 -1.00
C ASP A 25 -9.04 -11.63 -1.46
N ASP A 26 -9.87 -11.13 -0.53
CA ASP A 26 -10.97 -10.23 -0.89
C ASP A 26 -10.40 -8.96 -1.51
N VAL A 27 -10.61 -8.84 -2.82
CA VAL A 27 -10.17 -7.73 -3.69
C VAL A 27 -10.54 -6.35 -3.11
N LYS A 28 -11.59 -6.27 -2.28
CA LYS A 28 -12.03 -5.03 -1.62
C LYS A 28 -11.10 -4.53 -0.50
N ASN A 29 -10.19 -5.38 -0.01
CA ASN A 29 -9.12 -5.00 0.91
C ASN A 29 -7.79 -4.72 0.19
N GLY A 30 -7.74 -4.93 -1.13
CA GLY A 30 -6.56 -4.72 -1.95
C GLY A 30 -6.29 -3.23 -2.21
N LEU A 31 -5.05 -2.81 -2.03
CA LEU A 31 -4.59 -1.54 -2.60
C LEU A 31 -4.25 -1.79 -4.07
N LEU A 32 -5.16 -1.47 -4.98
CA LEU A 32 -4.91 -1.64 -6.41
C LEU A 32 -3.89 -0.59 -6.88
N LEU A 33 -2.69 -1.05 -7.21
CA LEU A 33 -1.60 -0.19 -7.65
C LEU A 33 -1.32 -0.39 -9.14
N PHE A 34 -0.73 0.64 -9.74
CA PHE A 34 -0.05 0.46 -11.02
C PHE A 34 1.06 -0.58 -10.84
N LYS A 35 1.14 -1.57 -11.73
CA LYS A 35 1.96 -2.79 -11.55
C LYS A 35 3.42 -2.54 -11.12
N PRO A 36 4.15 -1.53 -11.66
CA PRO A 36 5.47 -1.19 -11.13
C PRO A 36 5.48 -0.73 -9.67
N LEU A 37 4.47 0.03 -9.25
CA LEU A 37 4.31 0.46 -7.85
C LEU A 37 3.91 -0.74 -6.96
N GLU A 38 3.05 -1.63 -7.45
CA GLU A 38 2.72 -2.89 -6.77
C GLU A 38 3.97 -3.71 -6.51
N HIS A 39 4.78 -3.93 -7.55
CA HIS A 39 6.05 -4.64 -7.44
C HIS A 39 6.98 -3.96 -6.43
N ALA A 40 7.21 -2.66 -6.56
CA ALA A 40 8.09 -1.94 -5.62
C ALA A 40 7.56 -1.99 -4.17
N PHE A 41 6.24 -2.04 -3.97
CA PHE A 41 5.60 -2.16 -2.66
C PHE A 41 5.82 -3.56 -2.06
N ASP A 42 5.60 -4.61 -2.85
CA ASP A 42 5.82 -6.01 -2.46
C ASP A 42 7.29 -6.31 -2.11
N TYR A 43 8.21 -5.65 -2.80
CA TYR A 43 9.65 -5.78 -2.57
C TYR A 43 10.19 -4.80 -1.52
N PHE A 44 9.32 -4.07 -0.84
CA PHE A 44 9.65 -3.12 0.23
C PHE A 44 10.59 -1.99 -0.20
N GLN A 45 10.57 -1.66 -1.49
CA GLN A 45 11.34 -0.56 -2.08
C GLN A 45 10.60 0.77 -1.89
N ILE A 46 9.26 0.70 -1.84
CA ILE A 46 8.39 1.80 -1.45
C ILE A 46 7.46 1.37 -0.30
N SER A 47 6.83 2.37 0.32
CA SER A 47 5.73 2.18 1.26
C SER A 47 4.79 3.38 1.25
N PHE A 48 3.68 3.30 1.98
CA PHE A 48 2.82 4.44 2.27
C PHE A 48 2.92 4.76 3.77
N ILE A 49 3.45 5.93 4.09
CA ILE A 49 3.59 6.45 5.46
C ILE A 49 2.60 7.58 5.70
N ARG A 50 2.21 7.79 6.95
CA ARG A 50 1.34 8.91 7.33
C ARG A 50 2.20 10.12 7.69
N ASP A 51 1.87 11.26 7.10
CA ASP A 51 2.53 12.53 7.42
C ASP A 51 1.82 13.26 8.58
N ASP A 52 2.37 14.40 8.99
CA ASP A 52 1.81 15.25 10.06
C ASP A 52 0.45 15.87 9.71
N THR A 53 0.04 15.81 8.43
CA THR A 53 -1.27 16.26 7.96
C THR A 53 -2.31 15.14 7.91
N ASP A 54 -1.96 13.98 8.47
CA ASP A 54 -2.79 12.78 8.51
C ASP A 54 -2.94 12.07 7.14
N ALA A 55 -2.22 12.54 6.12
CA ALA A 55 -2.29 12.03 4.76
C ALA A 55 -1.29 10.89 4.54
N PHE A 56 -1.71 9.87 3.80
CA PHE A 56 -0.79 8.84 3.32
C PHE A 56 0.04 9.39 2.17
N ARG A 57 1.35 9.23 2.28
CA ARG A 57 2.31 9.58 1.24
C ARG A 57 3.14 8.37 0.88
N LEU A 58 3.40 8.22 -0.42
CA LEU A 58 4.40 7.28 -0.88
C LEU A 58 5.75 7.70 -0.30
N LYS A 59 6.47 6.74 0.28
CA LYS A 59 7.85 6.89 0.69
C LYS A 59 8.70 5.94 -0.13
N LEU A 60 9.66 6.51 -0.87
CA LEU A 60 10.72 5.75 -1.51
C LEU A 60 11.79 5.40 -0.47
N PHE A 61 12.00 4.11 -0.25
CA PHE A 61 13.06 3.59 0.61
C PHE A 61 14.30 3.19 -0.17
N ASP A 62 14.14 2.54 -1.33
CA ASP A 62 15.25 2.08 -2.16
C ASP A 62 15.76 3.23 -3.05
N PRO A 63 16.97 3.78 -2.78
CA PRO A 63 17.53 4.85 -3.59
C PRO A 63 17.93 4.36 -4.99
N ASP A 64 18.16 3.06 -5.19
CA ASP A 64 18.70 2.52 -6.44
C ASP A 64 17.69 2.62 -7.59
N ILE A 65 16.40 2.62 -7.27
CA ILE A 65 15.32 2.76 -8.27
C ILE A 65 14.86 4.22 -8.46
N ARG A 66 15.43 5.19 -7.74
CA ARG A 66 14.96 6.59 -7.72
C ARG A 66 14.82 7.18 -9.11
N ASP A 67 15.84 7.02 -9.95
CA ASP A 67 15.86 7.59 -11.31
C ASP A 67 15.29 6.63 -12.36
N THR A 68 14.79 5.45 -11.93
CA THR A 68 14.13 4.51 -12.83
C THR A 68 12.73 4.99 -13.16
N ARG A 69 12.40 5.06 -14.45
CA ARG A 69 11.03 5.34 -14.90
C ARG A 69 10.12 4.21 -14.44
N LEU A 70 8.91 4.53 -13.99
CA LEU A 70 7.97 3.51 -13.51
C LEU A 70 7.78 2.38 -14.54
N ILE A 71 7.74 2.74 -15.83
CA ILE A 71 7.53 1.78 -16.92
C ILE A 71 8.72 0.88 -17.25
N ASP A 72 9.92 1.22 -16.77
CA ASP A 72 11.17 0.48 -17.06
C ASP A 72 11.62 -0.41 -15.90
N LEU A 73 10.82 -0.49 -14.83
CA LEU A 73 11.18 -1.28 -13.65
C LEU A 73 11.43 -2.74 -14.04
N THR A 74 12.58 -3.27 -13.63
CA THR A 74 12.92 -4.67 -13.78
C THR A 74 12.81 -5.42 -12.47
N ASP A 75 12.41 -6.69 -12.54
CA ASP A 75 12.49 -7.62 -11.42
C ASP A 75 13.95 -7.96 -11.06
N ARG A 76 14.14 -8.77 -10.00
CA ARG A 76 15.47 -9.20 -9.54
C ARG A 76 16.26 -10.04 -10.55
N ASN A 77 15.60 -10.59 -11.56
CA ASN A 77 16.20 -11.38 -12.62
C ASN A 77 16.50 -10.52 -13.87
N GLY A 78 16.21 -9.23 -13.84
CA GLY A 78 16.37 -8.31 -14.97
C GLY A 78 15.23 -8.35 -15.97
N ASN A 79 14.11 -9.02 -15.68
CA ASN A 79 12.95 -9.02 -16.56
C ASN A 79 12.11 -7.77 -16.32
N GLN A 80 11.56 -7.19 -17.37
CA GLN A 80 10.65 -6.04 -17.27
C GLN A 80 9.38 -6.42 -16.50
N VAL A 81 9.01 -5.60 -15.51
CA VAL A 81 7.79 -5.80 -14.69
C VAL A 81 6.53 -5.58 -15.55
N LEU A 82 6.58 -4.62 -16.48
CA LEU A 82 5.57 -4.48 -17.54
C LEU A 82 6.02 -5.22 -18.80
N SER A 83 5.14 -6.02 -19.40
CA SER A 83 5.47 -6.65 -20.68
C SER A 83 5.52 -5.60 -21.81
N ALA A 84 6.23 -5.91 -22.89
CA ALA A 84 6.27 -5.04 -24.07
C ALA A 84 4.87 -4.76 -24.66
N GLU A 85 3.96 -5.73 -24.56
CA GLU A 85 2.56 -5.57 -24.95
C GLU A 85 1.84 -4.57 -24.04
N GLN A 86 1.99 -4.68 -22.72
CA GLN A 86 1.40 -3.74 -21.75
C GLN A 86 1.93 -2.32 -21.96
N ILE A 87 3.23 -2.18 -22.22
CA ILE A 87 3.87 -0.90 -22.55
C ILE A 87 3.28 -0.33 -23.84
N GLY A 88 3.12 -1.15 -24.89
CA GLY A 88 2.49 -0.74 -26.15
C GLY A 88 1.05 -0.26 -25.97
N VAL A 89 0.25 -0.98 -25.18
CA VAL A 89 -1.13 -0.57 -24.83
C VAL A 89 -1.14 0.76 -24.07
N LEU A 90 -0.22 0.96 -23.12
CA LEU A 90 -0.10 2.20 -22.36
C LEU A 90 0.23 3.39 -23.28
N PHE A 91 1.25 3.28 -24.13
CA PHE A 91 1.63 4.34 -25.07
C PHE A 91 0.50 4.68 -26.04
N ASN A 92 -0.19 3.67 -26.58
CA ASN A 92 -1.35 3.87 -27.45
C ASN A 92 -2.48 4.58 -26.71
N SER A 93 -2.77 4.18 -25.48
CA SER A 93 -3.82 4.78 -24.65
C SER A 93 -3.52 6.24 -24.31
N VAL A 94 -2.27 6.56 -23.96
CA VAL A 94 -1.82 7.93 -23.71
C VAL A 94 -1.92 8.78 -24.98
N SER A 95 -1.53 8.23 -26.14
CA SER A 95 -1.57 8.94 -27.43
C SER A 95 -3.00 9.19 -27.95
N LEU A 96 -3.93 8.27 -27.66
CA LEU A 96 -5.34 8.36 -28.09
C LEU A 96 -6.23 9.15 -27.13
N ALA A 97 -5.72 9.53 -25.96
CA ALA A 97 -6.50 10.23 -24.94
C ALA A 97 -6.95 11.62 -25.45
N LYS A 98 -8.26 11.76 -25.72
CA LYS A 98 -8.90 13.02 -26.17
C LYS A 98 -8.84 14.15 -25.13
N LYS A 99 -8.63 13.81 -23.85
CA LYS A 99 -8.33 14.74 -22.75
C LYS A 99 -6.88 14.53 -22.34
N ARG A 100 -6.19 15.57 -21.85
CA ARG A 100 -4.83 15.45 -21.30
C ARG A 100 -4.81 14.30 -20.30
N CYS A 101 -4.11 13.22 -20.63
CA CYS A 101 -3.80 12.17 -19.68
C CYS A 101 -2.77 12.77 -18.71
N HIS A 102 -3.04 12.71 -17.41
CA HIS A 102 -2.16 13.27 -16.38
C HIS A 102 -0.94 12.39 -16.10
N PHE A 103 -0.92 11.17 -16.64
CA PHE A 103 0.21 10.26 -16.48
C PHE A 103 1.30 10.61 -17.50
N ASP A 104 2.48 10.97 -17.01
CA ASP A 104 3.68 11.14 -17.82
C ASP A 104 4.49 9.84 -17.84
N VAL A 105 4.75 9.31 -19.03
CA VAL A 105 5.56 8.10 -19.22
C VAL A 105 7.02 8.28 -18.79
N GLN A 106 7.48 9.52 -18.62
CA GLN A 106 8.80 9.82 -18.08
C GLN A 106 8.83 9.86 -16.54
N THR A 107 7.68 9.73 -15.86
CA THR A 107 7.63 9.71 -14.40
C THR A 107 8.50 8.60 -13.82
N THR A 108 9.39 9.00 -12.91
CA THR A 108 10.29 8.13 -12.15
C THR A 108 9.77 7.80 -10.76
N PHE A 109 10.40 6.85 -10.06
CA PHE A 109 10.12 6.61 -8.64
C PHE A 109 10.44 7.82 -7.76
N GLY A 110 11.46 8.61 -8.12
CA GLY A 110 11.83 9.83 -7.42
C GLY A 110 10.76 10.92 -7.55
N ASP A 111 10.08 11.01 -8.69
CA ASP A 111 9.00 11.99 -8.92
C ASP A 111 7.74 11.69 -8.09
N VAL A 112 7.49 10.41 -7.78
CA VAL A 112 6.32 9.99 -6.99
C VAL A 112 6.62 9.87 -5.49
N ASP A 113 7.87 10.01 -5.05
CA ASP A 113 8.22 10.08 -3.63
C ASP A 113 7.55 11.30 -2.98
N GLY A 114 6.85 11.08 -1.86
CA GLY A 114 6.05 12.09 -1.17
C GLY A 114 4.66 12.35 -1.79
N SER A 115 4.31 11.71 -2.91
CA SER A 115 2.99 11.84 -3.52
C SER A 115 1.88 11.29 -2.61
N THR A 116 0.74 11.96 -2.56
CA THR A 116 -0.37 11.59 -1.69
C THR A 116 -1.13 10.40 -2.25
N LEU A 117 -1.29 9.36 -1.43
CA LEU A 117 -2.22 8.27 -1.71
C LEU A 117 -3.64 8.75 -1.41
N THR A 118 -4.47 8.83 -2.44
CA THR A 118 -5.88 9.21 -2.32
C THR A 118 -6.73 7.96 -2.39
N PHE A 119 -7.52 7.69 -1.35
CA PHE A 119 -8.56 6.67 -1.39
C PHE A 119 -9.79 7.23 -2.09
N THR A 120 -10.23 6.61 -3.17
CA THR A 120 -11.39 7.06 -3.97
C THR A 120 -12.73 6.50 -3.45
N GLY A 121 -12.71 5.66 -2.41
CA GLY A 121 -13.88 5.05 -1.79
C GLY A 121 -13.64 4.62 -0.34
N LEU A 122 -14.68 4.05 0.28
CA LEU A 122 -14.61 3.48 1.63
C LEU A 122 -13.87 2.13 1.66
N GLU A 123 -13.76 1.48 0.50
CA GLU A 123 -12.96 0.28 0.28
C GLU A 123 -11.47 0.68 0.26
N ARG A 124 -10.85 0.59 1.43
CA ARG A 124 -9.41 0.86 1.62
C ARG A 124 -8.78 -0.17 2.55
N PRO A 125 -7.47 -0.47 2.36
CA PRO A 125 -6.75 -1.33 3.29
C PRO A 125 -6.82 -0.77 4.70
N PHE A 126 -6.81 -1.65 5.70
CA PHE A 126 -6.70 -1.21 7.10
C PHE A 126 -5.35 -0.51 7.31
N TYR A 127 -5.33 0.60 8.06
CA TYR A 127 -4.08 1.30 8.36
C TYR A 127 -3.07 0.40 9.07
N ARG A 128 -3.49 -0.56 9.89
CA ARG A 128 -2.59 -1.56 10.50
C ARG A 128 -1.80 -2.37 9.46
N CYS A 129 -2.40 -2.69 8.31
CA CYS A 129 -1.71 -3.43 7.25
C CYS A 129 -0.68 -2.55 6.55
N LEU A 130 -1.05 -1.30 6.24
CA LEU A 130 -0.12 -0.32 5.69
C LEU A 130 1.02 -0.01 6.67
N ASN A 131 0.73 0.11 7.97
CA ASN A 131 1.72 0.37 9.01
C ASN A 131 2.67 -0.80 9.14
N LEU A 132 2.17 -2.04 9.16
CA LEU A 132 3.01 -3.23 9.17
C LEU A 132 3.96 -3.26 7.96
N GLN A 133 3.44 -3.06 6.75
CA GLN A 133 4.26 -3.03 5.54
C GLN A 133 5.32 -1.91 5.61
N ALA A 134 4.94 -0.71 6.06
CA ALA A 134 5.86 0.41 6.23
C ALA A 134 6.96 0.13 7.25
N ARG A 135 6.62 -0.50 8.37
CA ARG A 135 7.59 -0.87 9.42
C ARG A 135 8.57 -1.92 8.91
N VAL A 136 8.10 -2.91 8.15
CA VAL A 136 8.96 -3.91 7.52
C VAL A 136 9.86 -3.27 6.46
N ALA A 137 9.32 -2.39 5.62
CA ALA A 137 10.10 -1.68 4.61
C ALA A 137 11.20 -0.82 5.23
N ARG A 138 10.89 -0.09 6.30
CA ARG A 138 11.89 0.64 7.09
C ARG A 138 12.98 -0.27 7.64
N MET A 139 12.64 -1.42 8.22
CA MET A 139 13.64 -2.37 8.73
C MET A 139 14.57 -2.89 7.63
N ILE A 140 14.04 -3.16 6.45
CA ILE A 140 14.83 -3.59 5.29
C ILE A 140 15.74 -2.45 4.83
N ALA A 141 15.21 -1.23 4.73
CA ALA A 141 15.97 -0.05 4.32
C ALA A 141 17.12 0.24 5.30
N LEU A 142 16.90 0.10 6.61
CA LEU A 142 17.97 0.20 7.61
C LEU A 142 19.05 -0.87 7.43
N LYS A 143 18.66 -2.14 7.23
CA LYS A 143 19.60 -3.24 7.01
C LYS A 143 20.44 -3.06 5.75
N LYS A 144 19.87 -2.42 4.73
CA LYS A 144 20.55 -2.11 3.46
C LYS A 144 21.27 -0.75 3.46
N HIS A 145 21.24 -0.01 4.57
CA HIS A 145 21.81 1.33 4.69
C HIS A 145 21.24 2.34 3.67
N TRP A 146 19.99 2.15 3.26
CA TRP A 146 19.28 3.03 2.34
C TRP A 146 18.75 4.29 3.03
N ILE A 147 18.54 4.23 4.35
CA ILE A 147 18.08 5.34 5.18
C ILE A 147 18.96 5.45 6.42
N ASP A 148 18.96 6.64 7.02
CA ASP A 148 19.64 6.88 8.29
C ASP A 148 18.94 6.17 9.46
N ALA A 149 19.70 5.77 10.47
CA ALA A 149 19.19 5.09 11.66
C ALA A 149 18.19 5.94 12.47
N SER A 150 18.30 7.27 12.39
CA SER A 150 17.38 8.21 13.02
C SER A 150 16.08 8.41 12.25
N TYR A 151 16.00 7.97 10.99
CA TYR A 151 14.77 8.14 10.21
C TYR A 151 13.65 7.28 10.80
N ASP A 152 12.52 7.90 11.08
CA ASP A 152 11.29 7.23 11.52
C ASP A 152 10.05 8.00 11.05
N PHE A 153 8.89 7.37 11.17
CA PHE A 153 7.59 7.97 10.88
C PHE A 153 6.58 7.64 11.99
N PRO A 154 5.56 8.51 12.19
CA PRO A 154 4.53 8.30 13.20
C PRO A 154 3.84 6.94 13.05
N ASP A 155 3.48 6.32 14.16
CA ASP A 155 2.70 5.09 14.12
C ASP A 155 1.24 5.39 13.78
N PHE A 156 0.65 4.58 12.90
CA PHE A 156 -0.74 4.75 12.47
C PHE A 156 -1.54 3.45 12.59
N TRP A 157 -1.26 2.64 13.62
CA TRP A 157 -1.90 1.36 13.85
C TRP A 157 -3.40 1.46 14.19
N SER A 158 -3.83 2.51 14.89
CA SER A 158 -5.20 2.70 15.37
C SER A 158 -5.98 3.65 14.47
N GLU A 159 -6.95 3.14 13.73
CA GLU A 159 -7.74 3.93 12.78
C GLU A 159 -9.24 3.90 13.10
N VAL A 160 -9.82 2.72 13.28
CA VAL A 160 -11.23 2.53 13.67
C VAL A 160 -11.40 1.12 14.24
N SER A 161 -12.41 0.88 15.08
CA SER A 161 -12.70 -0.48 15.52
C SER A 161 -13.15 -1.33 14.33
N LEU A 162 -13.05 -2.66 14.44
CA LEU A 162 -13.56 -3.55 13.39
C LEU A 162 -15.05 -3.30 13.13
N ASP A 163 -15.80 -2.98 14.19
CA ASP A 163 -17.24 -2.71 14.15
C ASP A 163 -17.54 -1.46 13.32
N ASP A 164 -16.80 -0.38 13.53
CA ASP A 164 -16.97 0.86 12.75
C ASP A 164 -16.68 0.63 11.26
N LYS A 165 -15.67 -0.20 10.93
CA LYS A 165 -15.35 -0.51 9.54
C LYS A 165 -16.39 -1.41 8.89
N MET A 166 -16.93 -2.38 9.63
CA MET A 166 -18.04 -3.21 9.15
C MET A 166 -19.30 -2.37 8.93
N GLU A 167 -19.58 -1.40 9.80
CA GLU A 167 -20.70 -0.48 9.59
C GLU A 167 -20.51 0.37 8.32
N MET A 168 -19.30 0.90 8.07
CA MET A 168 -18.99 1.62 6.84
C MET A 168 -19.17 0.75 5.58
N PHE A 169 -18.75 -0.51 5.65
CA PHE A 169 -18.93 -1.49 4.57
C PHE A 169 -20.41 -1.85 4.34
N HIS A 170 -21.17 -2.08 5.41
CA HIS A 170 -22.61 -2.30 5.29
C HIS A 170 -23.31 -1.09 4.66
N ARG A 171 -22.97 0.13 5.10
CA ARG A 171 -23.49 1.37 4.51
C ARG A 171 -23.11 1.50 3.03
N SER A 172 -21.91 1.10 2.62
CA SER A 172 -21.51 1.14 1.21
C SER A 172 -22.29 0.14 0.35
N ILE A 173 -22.60 -1.05 0.86
CA ILE A 173 -23.46 -2.03 0.19
C ILE A 173 -24.88 -1.46 0.02
N PHE A 174 -25.48 -0.96 1.11
CA PHE A 174 -26.84 -0.41 1.06
C PHE A 174 -26.98 0.79 0.11
N ASN A 175 -25.95 1.64 0.04
CA ASN A 175 -25.95 2.80 -0.85
C ASN A 175 -25.73 2.42 -2.32
N ALA A 176 -25.01 1.33 -2.61
CA ALA A 176 -24.83 0.83 -3.98
C ALA A 176 -26.14 0.26 -4.55
N ASP A 177 -26.93 -0.43 -3.72
CA ASP A 177 -28.23 -1.00 -4.12
C ASP A 177 -29.34 0.06 -4.29
N ALA A 178 -29.22 1.23 -3.63
CA ALA A 178 -30.18 2.32 -3.73
C ALA A 178 -30.05 3.17 -5.01
N THR A 179 -29.01 2.94 -5.82
CA THR A 179 -28.72 3.66 -7.07
C THR A 179 -29.12 2.93 -8.35
N VAL A 180 -29.88 1.83 -8.24
CA VAL A 180 -30.47 1.10 -9.38
C VAL A 180 -31.95 1.45 -9.56
#